data_AF-A0A3L5TRJ0-F1
#
_entry.id   AF-A0A3L5TRJ0-F1
#
_cell.length_a   1.000
_cell.length_b   1.000
_cell.length_c   1.000
_cell.angle_alpha   90.00
_cell.angle_beta   90.00
_cell.angle_gamma   90.00
#
_symmetry.space_group_name_H-M   'P 1'
#
loop_
_entity.id
_entity.type
_entity.pdbx_description
1 polymer ?
#
loop_
_entity_poly.entity_id
_entity_poly.type
_entity_poly.pdbx_seq_one_letter_code
_entity_poly.pdbx_strand_id
1 'polypeptide(L)'
;GIWYKGKTPVEQRWDIRTEIYEDDPHTLTLNLRIMSLDEKDFGHYTCEASNELGGDSETMFLYEEKARTTTPFAHFTEEIVSVPAVPDQSIHNGRNKSPYKNDNKDFLQDIPK
;
A
#
# COMPACT_ATOMS: atom_id res chain seq x y z
N GLY A 1 -23.77 -9.76 -1.26
CA GLY A 1 -22.77 -9.56 -0.19
C GLY A 1 -22.93 -8.19 0.42
N ILE A 2 -22.30 -7.95 1.57
CA ILE A 2 -22.34 -6.68 2.31
C ILE A 2 -20.90 -6.32 2.72
N TRP A 3 -20.54 -5.04 2.61
CA TRP A 3 -19.32 -4.50 3.21
C TRP A 3 -19.60 -4.01 4.64
N TYR A 4 -18.70 -4.31 5.56
CA TYR A 4 -18.72 -3.85 6.95
C TYR A 4 -17.47 -3.05 7.28
N LYS A 5 -17.63 -2.06 8.15
CA LYS A 5 -16.52 -1.40 8.86
C LYS A 5 -16.62 -1.76 10.33
N GLY A 6 -15.71 -2.63 10.80
CA GLY A 6 -15.85 -3.27 12.11
C GLY A 6 -17.10 -4.16 12.14
N LYS A 7 -18.11 -3.78 12.93
CA LYS A 7 -19.39 -4.52 13.04
C LYS A 7 -20.57 -3.84 12.35
N THR A 8 -20.36 -2.66 11.78
CA THR A 8 -21.42 -1.85 11.19
C THR A 8 -21.39 -1.98 9.67
N PRO A 9 -22.53 -2.23 9.01
CA PRO A 9 -22.60 -2.17 7.55
C PRO A 9 -22.12 -0.81 7.05
N VAL A 10 -21.38 -0.80 5.94
CA VAL A 10 -20.92 0.45 5.34
C VAL A 10 -22.13 1.21 4.79
N GLU A 11 -22.38 2.39 5.34
CA GLU A 11 -23.44 3.28 4.88
C GLU A 11 -23.05 3.98 3.57
N GLN A 12 -24.02 4.12 2.66
CA GLN A 12 -23.81 4.91 1.44
C GLN A 12 -23.73 6.39 1.80
N ARG A 13 -22.67 7.06 1.35
CA ARG A 13 -22.48 8.50 1.49
C ARG A 13 -22.16 9.12 0.13
N TRP A 14 -22.02 10.44 0.09
CA TRP A 14 -21.66 11.13 -1.16
C TRP A 14 -20.27 10.72 -1.68
N ASP A 15 -19.37 10.32 -0.77
CA ASP A 15 -17.97 9.96 -0.96
C ASP A 15 -17.69 8.46 -0.87
N ILE A 16 -18.62 7.66 -0.34
CA ILE A 16 -18.50 6.20 -0.18
C ILE A 16 -19.69 5.51 -0.83
N ARG A 17 -19.41 4.54 -1.70
CA ARG A 17 -20.46 3.74 -2.34
C ARG A 17 -20.09 2.26 -2.42
N THR A 18 -21.09 1.41 -2.43
CA THR A 18 -20.93 -0.02 -2.75
C THR A 18 -21.61 -0.33 -4.07
N GLU A 19 -20.91 -1.05 -4.93
CA GLU A 19 -21.37 -1.40 -6.27
C GLU A 19 -21.29 -2.93 -6.44
N ILE A 20 -22.26 -3.51 -7.15
CA ILE A 20 -22.25 -4.94 -7.48
C ILE A 20 -22.10 -5.06 -8.99
N TYR A 21 -21.18 -5.91 -9.41
CA TYR A 21 -20.95 -6.25 -10.80
C TYR A 21 -21.24 -7.74 -10.98
N GLU A 22 -22.01 -8.07 -12.02
CA GLU A 22 -22.26 -9.45 -12.44
C GLU A 22 -21.16 -9.84 -13.43
N ASP A 23 -20.21 -10.66 -13.00
CA ASP A 23 -19.12 -11.12 -13.86
C ASP A 23 -19.54 -12.35 -14.67
N ASP A 24 -20.28 -13.27 -14.02
CA ASP A 24 -20.88 -14.46 -14.64
C ASP A 24 -22.15 -14.88 -13.85
N PRO A 25 -22.95 -15.88 -14.30
CA PRO A 25 -24.20 -16.28 -13.66
C PRO A 25 -24.11 -16.67 -12.17
N HIS A 26 -22.91 -17.02 -11.69
CA HIS A 26 -22.66 -17.46 -10.32
C HIS A 26 -21.58 -16.65 -9.61
N THR A 27 -21.00 -15.64 -10.27
CA THR A 27 -19.97 -14.77 -9.72
C THR A 27 -20.43 -13.33 -9.71
N LEU A 28 -20.43 -12.75 -8.51
CA LEU A 28 -20.68 -11.34 -8.27
C LEU A 28 -19.45 -10.70 -7.65
N THR A 29 -19.02 -9.56 -8.19
CA THR A 29 -18.02 -8.71 -7.54
C THR A 29 -18.72 -7.61 -6.74
N LEU A 30 -18.50 -7.60 -5.42
CA LEU A 30 -18.95 -6.53 -4.53
C LEU A 30 -17.82 -5.52 -4.30
N ASN A 31 -17.91 -4.36 -4.92
CA ASN A 31 -16.92 -3.30 -4.81
C ASN A 31 -17.28 -2.27 -3.74
N LEU A 32 -16.29 -1.86 -2.94
CA LEU A 32 -16.35 -0.69 -2.05
C LEU A 32 -15.52 0.43 -2.67
N ARG A 33 -16.16 1.55 -2.98
CA ARG A 33 -15.51 2.73 -3.57
C ARG A 33 -15.53 3.90 -2.60
N ILE A 34 -14.34 4.38 -2.24
CA ILE A 34 -14.13 5.57 -1.40
C ILE A 34 -13.47 6.64 -2.29
N MET A 35 -14.20 7.70 -2.62
CA MET A 35 -13.76 8.72 -3.58
C MET A 35 -12.94 9.85 -2.94
N SER A 36 -13.16 10.11 -1.66
CA SER A 36 -12.43 11.11 -0.88
C SER A 36 -12.10 10.49 0.47
N LEU A 37 -10.81 10.33 0.77
CA LEU A 37 -10.36 9.73 2.02
C LEU A 37 -10.27 10.78 3.13
N ASP A 38 -10.79 10.44 4.30
CA ASP A 38 -10.60 11.13 5.57
C ASP A 38 -9.96 10.16 6.59
N GLU A 39 -9.39 10.68 7.68
CA GLU A 39 -8.67 9.86 8.68
C GLU A 39 -9.57 8.75 9.25
N LYS A 40 -10.86 9.05 9.42
CA LYS A 40 -11.87 8.09 9.89
C LYS A 40 -12.14 6.95 8.91
N ASP A 41 -11.72 7.05 7.65
CA ASP A 41 -11.97 6.04 6.62
C ASP A 41 -10.89 4.94 6.65
N PHE A 42 -9.72 5.16 7.24
CA PHE A 42 -8.73 4.10 7.45
C PHE A 42 -9.25 3.00 8.40
N GLY A 43 -8.65 1.82 8.31
CA GLY A 43 -8.98 0.66 9.15
C GLY A 43 -9.44 -0.58 8.38
N HIS A 44 -10.05 -1.51 9.12
CA HIS A 44 -10.50 -2.79 8.59
C HIS A 44 -11.87 -2.70 7.94
N TYR A 45 -11.98 -3.29 6.76
CA TYR A 45 -13.22 -3.50 6.02
C TYR A 45 -13.40 -4.99 5.75
N THR A 46 -14.57 -5.53 6.05
CA THR A 46 -14.89 -6.95 5.83
C THR A 46 -15.95 -7.07 4.76
N CYS A 47 -15.70 -7.87 3.73
CA CYS A 47 -16.71 -8.27 2.76
C CYS A 47 -17.32 -9.58 3.24
N GLU A 48 -18.65 -9.65 3.30
CA GLU A 48 -19.38 -10.88 3.62
C GLU A 48 -20.25 -11.28 2.43
N ALA A 49 -20.12 -12.53 1.99
CA ALA A 49 -20.93 -13.12 0.92
C ALA A 49 -21.67 -14.34 1.45
N SER A 50 -22.94 -14.48 1.10
CA SER A 50 -23.76 -15.62 1.54
C SER A 50 -24.81 -15.99 0.51
N ASN A 51 -25.13 -17.28 0.46
CA ASN A 51 -26.21 -17.88 -0.31
C ASN A 51 -26.83 -19.03 0.49
N GLU A 52 -27.72 -19.81 -0.12
CA GLU A 52 -28.42 -20.92 0.55
C GLU A 52 -27.50 -22.08 0.98
N LEU A 53 -26.28 -22.16 0.43
CA LEU A 53 -25.31 -23.22 0.72
C LEU A 53 -24.35 -22.84 1.86
N GLY A 54 -24.20 -21.55 2.16
CA GLY A 54 -23.31 -21.07 3.20
C GLY A 54 -22.92 -19.61 3.04
N GLY A 55 -21.92 -19.20 3.80
CA GLY A 55 -21.34 -17.87 3.72
C GLY A 55 -19.84 -17.90 3.93
N ASP A 56 -19.20 -16.85 3.44
CA ASP A 56 -17.76 -16.62 3.57
C ASP A 56 -17.50 -15.13 3.81
N SER A 57 -16.35 -14.80 4.37
CA SER A 57 -15.97 -13.43 4.65
C SER A 57 -14.46 -13.22 4.62
N GLU A 58 -14.04 -12.09 4.07
CA GLU A 58 -12.63 -11.71 4.01
C GLU A 58 -12.43 -10.26 4.44
N THR A 59 -11.31 -9.96 5.11
CA THR A 59 -11.02 -8.64 5.69
C THR A 59 -9.80 -7.99 5.05
N MET A 60 -9.99 -6.74 4.62
CA MET A 60 -8.94 -5.88 4.06
C MET A 60 -8.62 -4.73 5.02
N PHE A 61 -7.35 -4.32 5.10
CA PHE A 61 -6.91 -3.17 5.90
C PHE A 61 -6.50 -2.00 5.00
N LEU A 62 -7.22 -0.88 5.13
CA LEU A 62 -6.90 0.39 4.46
C LEU A 62 -6.02 1.23 5.37
N TYR A 63 -4.81 1.56 4.92
CA TYR A 63 -3.82 2.31 5.70
C TYR A 63 -3.38 3.60 5.01
N GLU A 64 -2.92 4.54 5.82
CA GLU A 64 -2.33 5.79 5.35
C GLU A 64 -0.83 5.59 5.06
N GLU A 65 -0.39 5.93 3.86
CA GLU A 65 1.04 6.02 3.55
C GLU A 65 1.54 7.45 3.76
N LYS A 66 2.28 7.67 4.85
CA LYS A 66 2.89 8.98 5.12
C LYS A 66 4.20 9.10 4.37
N ALA A 67 4.30 10.09 3.49
CA ALA A 67 5.59 10.47 2.91
C ALA A 67 6.55 10.82 4.05
N ARG A 68 7.79 10.32 3.97
CA ARG A 68 8.84 10.77 4.89
C ARG A 68 9.10 12.23 4.58
N THR A 69 8.69 13.12 5.48
CA THR A 69 9.12 14.51 5.42
C THR A 69 10.62 14.50 5.66
N THR A 70 11.43 14.64 4.61
CA THR A 70 12.83 15.02 4.76
C THR A 70 12.80 16.39 5.41
N THR A 71 12.97 16.44 6.73
CA THR A 71 13.23 17.69 7.44
C THR A 71 14.37 18.37 6.67
N PRO A 72 14.19 19.57 6.12
CA PRO A 72 15.29 20.24 5.45
C PRO A 72 16.42 20.33 6.46
N PHE A 73 17.55 19.71 6.14
CA PHE A 73 18.75 19.80 6.95
C PHE A 73 19.07 21.30 7.05
N ALA A 74 19.04 21.84 8.27
CA ALA A 74 19.49 23.19 8.51
C ALA A 74 20.93 23.26 7.97
N HIS A 75 21.15 24.03 6.91
CA HIS A 75 22.49 24.31 6.42
C HIS A 75 23.24 25.04 7.55
N PHE A 76 24.01 24.30 8.34
CA PHE A 76 25.05 24.91 9.15
C PHE A 76 26.10 25.43 8.18
N THR A 77 26.21 26.75 8.07
CA THR A 77 27.39 27.38 7.48
C THR A 77 28.54 27.20 8.45
N GLU A 78 29.31 26.13 8.28
CA GLU A 78 30.63 26.07 8.90
C GLU A 78 31.55 27.04 8.13
N GLU A 79 32.17 27.99 8.85
CA GLU A 79 33.27 28.77 8.30
C GLU A 79 34.40 27.80 7.91
N ILE A 80 34.72 27.74 6.63
CA ILE A 80 35.80 26.90 6.12
C ILE A 80 37.13 27.51 6.60
N VAL A 81 37.68 26.99 7.69
CA VAL A 81 39.08 27.26 8.06
C VAL A 81 39.96 26.54 7.05
N SER A 82 40.64 27.31 6.21
CA SER A 82 41.55 26.79 5.18
C SER A 82 42.72 26.04 5.82
N VAL A 83 42.73 24.72 5.70
CA VAL A 83 43.89 23.88 6.02
C VAL A 83 44.85 23.90 4.80
N PRO A 84 46.18 24.05 5.00
CA PRO A 84 47.13 24.00 3.89
C PRO A 84 47.17 22.60 3.26
N ALA A 85 47.22 22.59 1.92
CA ALA A 85 47.22 21.37 1.12
C ALA A 85 48.46 20.50 1.37
N VAL A 86 48.25 19.21 1.60
CA VAL A 86 49.29 18.16 1.59
C VAL A 86 49.27 17.50 0.20
N PRO A 87 50.42 17.10 -0.38
CA PRO A 87 50.47 16.55 -1.74
C PRO A 87 49.81 15.17 -1.86
N ASP A 88 49.08 15.03 -2.96
CA ASP A 88 48.31 13.89 -3.45
C ASP A 88 49.16 12.63 -3.68
N GLN A 89 48.69 11.47 -3.17
CA GLN A 89 49.17 10.15 -3.62
C GLN A 89 48.04 9.09 -3.72
N SER A 90 47.63 8.90 -4.97
CA SER A 90 47.33 7.64 -5.65
C SER A 90 45.91 7.06 -5.59
N ILE A 91 45.34 7.01 -6.80
CA ILE A 91 44.08 6.38 -7.20
C ILE A 91 44.26 4.86 -7.27
N HIS A 92 43.34 4.10 -6.64
CA HIS A 92 43.00 2.76 -7.12
C HIS A 92 41.48 2.58 -7.32
N ASN A 93 41.17 2.29 -8.58
CA ASN A 93 39.86 1.99 -9.15
C ASN A 93 39.23 0.70 -8.59
N GLY A 94 37.90 0.70 -8.44
CA GLY A 94 37.08 -0.32 -9.10
C GLY A 94 36.01 -1.08 -8.29
N ARG A 95 34.75 -0.64 -8.48
CA ARG A 95 33.58 -1.48 -8.83
C ARG A 95 32.87 -2.28 -7.70
N ASN A 96 31.95 -1.63 -6.98
CA ASN A 96 30.90 -2.32 -6.22
C ASN A 96 29.68 -2.63 -7.12
N LYS A 97 29.35 -3.91 -7.25
CA LYS A 97 28.11 -4.39 -7.89
C LYS A 97 26.93 -4.23 -6.92
N SER A 98 25.80 -3.72 -7.40
CA SER A 98 24.53 -3.66 -6.65
C SER A 98 23.89 -5.07 -6.55
N PRO A 99 23.34 -5.48 -5.39
CA PRO A 99 22.91 -6.86 -5.16
C PRO A 99 21.45 -7.18 -5.50
N TYR A 100 20.66 -6.27 -6.06
CA TYR A 100 19.23 -6.53 -6.24
C TYR A 100 18.92 -7.33 -7.52
N LYS A 101 18.62 -8.62 -7.34
CA LYS A 101 17.84 -9.44 -8.29
C LYS A 101 16.35 -9.22 -8.02
N ASN A 102 15.57 -8.97 -9.06
CA ASN A 102 14.11 -8.88 -9.00
C ASN A 102 13.51 -10.28 -9.15
N ASP A 103 13.11 -10.89 -8.05
CA ASP A 103 12.34 -12.13 -8.04
C ASP A 103 10.86 -11.80 -7.95
N ASN A 104 10.22 -11.61 -9.11
CA ASN A 104 8.77 -11.42 -9.20
C ASN A 104 8.19 -12.49 -10.14
N LYS A 105 8.20 -13.75 -9.67
CA LYS A 105 7.56 -14.89 -10.34
C LYS A 105 7.24 -16.02 -9.36
N ASP A 106 6.33 -15.83 -8.41
CA ASP A 106 5.81 -16.99 -7.63
C ASP A 106 4.33 -16.89 -7.18
N PHE A 107 3.54 -15.93 -7.67
CA PHE A 107 2.14 -15.76 -7.20
C PHE A 107 1.05 -16.36 -8.09
N LEU A 108 1.34 -17.45 -8.80
CA LEU A 108 0.33 -18.16 -9.61
C LEU A 108 0.46 -19.68 -9.48
N GLN A 109 0.42 -20.22 -8.27
CA GLN A 109 0.11 -21.64 -8.05
C GLN A 109 -0.56 -21.82 -6.69
N ASP A 110 -1.86 -21.57 -6.60
CA ASP A 110 -2.75 -22.26 -5.64
C ASP A 110 -4.21 -21.93 -5.95
N ILE A 111 -4.80 -22.67 -6.90
CA ILE A 111 -6.26 -22.78 -7.04
C ILE A 111 -6.58 -24.29 -6.98
N PRO A 112 -7.13 -24.81 -5.87
CA PRO A 112 -7.57 -26.20 -5.81
C PRO A 112 -8.81 -26.42 -6.70
N LYS A 113 -8.84 -27.59 -7.34
CA LYS A 113 -9.89 -28.07 -8.25
C LYS A 113 -11.12 -28.57 -7.50
#